data_AF-A0A3D0NXC9-F1
#
_entry.id   AF-A0A3D0NXC9-F1
#
_cell.length_a   1.000
_cell.length_b   1.000
_cell.length_c   1.000
_cell.angle_alpha   90.00
_cell.angle_beta   90.00
_cell.angle_gamma   90.00
#
_symmetry.space_group_name_H-M   'P 1'
#
loop_
_entity.id
_entity.type
_entity.pdbx_description
1 polymer ?
#
loop_
_entity_poly.entity_id
_entity_poly.type
_entity_poly.pdbx_seq_one_letter_code
_entity_poly.pdbx_strand_id
1 'polypeptide(L)' 'SQYGMQTFDQSLFYLYSSGLITLEEALRGSTNPDEFRLRLAGIQNTTAMAKESMEKASGVATIQDLIIR' A
#
# COMPACT_ATOMS: atom_id res chain seq x y z
N SER A 1 18.35 19.37 -12.42
CA SER A 1 18.52 18.20 -11.55
C SER A 1 17.45 18.23 -10.48
N GLN A 2 16.31 17.56 -10.69
CA GLN A 2 15.17 17.66 -9.76
C GLN A 2 14.39 16.35 -9.62
N TYR A 3 15.10 15.23 -9.83
CA TYR A 3 14.64 13.89 -9.53
C TYR A 3 15.63 13.33 -8.51
N GLY A 4 15.20 13.12 -7.28
CA GLY A 4 16.05 12.56 -6.22
C GLY A 4 15.91 13.19 -4.84
N MET A 5 14.98 14.14 -4.61
CA MET A 5 14.69 14.57 -3.25
C MET A 5 13.68 13.61 -2.61
N GLN A 6 14.20 12.67 -1.81
CA GLN A 6 13.38 11.88 -0.92
C GLN A 6 13.10 12.70 0.34
N THR A 7 11.84 12.93 0.63
CA THR A 7 11.40 13.57 1.87
C THR A 7 11.40 12.54 3.00
N PHE A 8 11.60 13.01 4.24
CA PHE A 8 11.59 12.13 5.40
C PHE A 8 10.29 11.31 5.51
N ASP A 9 9.15 11.93 5.19
CA ASP A 9 7.84 11.28 5.12
C ASP A 9 7.77 10.12 4.11
N GLN A 10 8.51 10.17 3.00
CA GLN A 10 8.58 9.04 2.06
C GLN A 10 9.29 7.84 2.69
N SER A 11 10.40 8.06 3.40
CA SER A 11 11.09 7.01 4.16
C SER A 11 10.20 6.40 5.25
N LEU A 12 9.45 7.22 5.99
CA LEU A 12 8.49 6.75 7.00
C LEU A 12 7.39 5.90 6.39
N PHE A 13 6.88 6.31 5.22
CA PHE A 13 5.91 5.53 4.47
C PHE A 13 6.44 4.14 4.09
N TYR A 14 7.68 4.06 3.57
CA TYR A 14 8.29 2.76 3.23
C TYR A 14 8.48 1.87 4.45
N LEU A 15 8.93 2.43 5.57
CA LEU A 15 9.09 1.70 6.84
C LEU A 15 7.75 1.18 7.36
N TYR A 16 6.70 1.99 7.32
CA TYR A 16 5.35 1.59 7.72
C TYR A 16 4.76 0.53 6.77
N SER A 17 4.88 0.73 5.46
CA SER A 17 4.40 -0.21 4.44
C SER A 17 5.12 -1.55 4.49
N SER A 18 6.37 -1.57 4.97
CA SER A 18 7.15 -2.81 5.19
C SER A 18 6.86 -3.47 6.54
N GLY A 19 6.00 -2.87 7.37
CA GLY A 19 5.68 -3.37 8.72
C GLY A 19 6.82 -3.22 9.74
N LEU A 20 7.81 -2.36 9.46
CA LEU A 20 8.97 -2.16 10.32
C LEU A 20 8.70 -1.16 11.46
N ILE A 21 7.73 -0.25 11.28
CA ILE A 21 7.28 0.71 12.29
C ILE A 21 5.75 0.74 12.38
N THR A 22 5.22 1.13 13.54
CA THR A 22 3.77 1.30 13.71
C THR A 22 3.31 2.65 13.14
N LEU A 23 1.99 2.79 12.91
CA LEU A 23 1.41 4.05 12.46
C LEU A 23 1.71 5.19 13.44
N GLU A 24 1.68 4.92 14.75
CA GLU A 24 1.97 5.92 15.79
C GLU A 24 3.42 6.41 15.73
N GLU A 25 4.38 5.51 15.50
CA GLU A 25 5.79 5.85 15.31
C GLU A 25 5.99 6.70 14.04
N ALA A 26 5.34 6.31 12.94
CA ALA A 26 5.38 7.08 11.69
C ALA A 26 4.79 8.49 11.85
N LEU A 27 3.69 8.63 12.60
CA LEU A 27 3.05 9.92 12.84
C LEU A 27 3.86 10.81 13.78
N ARG A 28 4.55 10.23 14.77
CA ARG A 28 5.45 10.98 15.66
C ARG A 28 6.66 11.54 14.91
N GLY A 29 7.16 10.81 13.91
CA GLY A 29 8.27 11.23 13.07
C GLY A 29 7.86 12.14 11.90
N SER A 30 6.59 12.14 11.51
CA SER A 30 6.12 12.95 10.37
C SER A 30 6.17 14.44 10.67
N THR A 31 6.56 15.23 9.66
CA THR A 31 6.57 16.69 9.75
C THR A 31 5.14 17.25 9.87
N ASN A 32 4.16 16.55 9.29
CA ASN A 32 2.74 16.93 9.28
C ASN A 32 1.86 15.67 9.42
N PRO A 33 1.46 15.30 10.66
CA PRO A 33 0.76 14.04 10.90
C PRO A 33 -0.59 13.95 10.19
N ASP A 34 -1.33 15.06 10.05
CA ASP A 34 -2.61 15.08 9.33
C ASP A 34 -2.45 14.82 7.83
N GLU A 35 -1.43 15.42 7.21
CA GLU A 35 -1.12 15.19 5.80
C GLU A 35 -0.65 13.74 5.58
N PHE A 36 0.17 13.20 6.49
CA PHE A 36 0.62 11.82 6.44
C PHE A 36 -0.54 10.83 6.53
N ARG A 37 -1.51 11.06 7.42
CA ARG A 37 -2.74 10.25 7.51
C ARG A 37 -3.56 10.30 6.24
N LEU A 38 -3.78 11.49 5.68
CA LEU A 38 -4.55 11.66 4.44
C LEU A 38 -3.90 10.92 3.27
N ARG A 39 -2.58 11.06 3.10
CA ARG A 39 -1.82 10.34 2.08
C ARG A 39 -1.90 8.84 2.31
N LEU A 40 -1.73 8.39 3.55
CA LEU A 40 -1.77 6.97 3.87
C LEU A 40 -3.13 6.36 3.57
N ALA A 41 -4.23 7.02 3.97
CA ALA A 41 -5.59 6.59 3.68
C ALA A 41 -5.86 6.50 2.17
N GLY A 42 -5.39 7.50 1.40
CA GLY A 42 -5.50 7.47 -0.07
C GLY A 42 -4.74 6.29 -0.69
N ILE A 43 -3.52 6.02 -0.24
CA ILE A 43 -2.69 4.93 -0.76
C ILE A 43 -3.25 3.56 -0.35
N GLN A 44 -3.70 3.40 0.89
CA GLN A 44 -4.35 2.17 1.35
C GLN A 44 -5.57 1.81 0.50
N ASN A 45 -6.37 2.81 0.11
CA ASN A 45 -7.50 2.59 -0.77
C ASN A 45 -7.05 2.07 -2.15
N THR A 46 -5.98 2.65 -2.74
CA THR A 46 -5.46 2.20 -4.03
C THR A 46 -4.79 0.82 -3.99
N THR A 47 -4.03 0.52 -2.92
CA THR A 47 -3.35 -0.78 -2.75
C THR A 47 -4.34 -1.90 -2.50
N ALA A 48 -5.39 -1.66 -1.70
CA ALA A 48 -6.48 -2.61 -1.51
C ALA A 48 -7.20 -2.93 -2.83
N MET A 49 -7.52 -1.91 -3.64
CA MET A 49 -8.14 -2.10 -4.95
C MET A 49 -7.23 -2.85 -5.93
N ALA A 50 -5.92 -2.57 -5.93
CA ALA A 50 -4.95 -3.28 -6.75
C ALA A 50 -4.83 -4.76 -6.35
N LYS A 51 -4.84 -5.05 -5.05
CA LYS A 51 -4.80 -6.43 -4.53
C LYS A 51 -6.07 -7.19 -4.89
N GLU A 52 -7.25 -6.58 -4.72
CA GLU A 52 -8.54 -7.20 -5.11
C GLU A 52 -8.60 -7.48 -6.62
N SER A 53 -8.12 -6.54 -7.45
CA SER A 53 -8.08 -6.71 -8.90
C SER A 53 -7.12 -7.83 -9.31
N MET A 54 -5.98 -7.95 -8.63
CA MET A 54 -5.02 -9.02 -8.85
C MET A 54 -5.56 -10.38 -8.37
N GLU A 55 -6.28 -10.45 -7.27
CA GLU A 55 -6.96 -11.66 -6.78
C GLU A 55 -8.08 -12.10 -7.74
N LYS A 56 -8.85 -11.16 -8.32
CA LYS A 56 -9.86 -11.45 -9.36
C LYS A 56 -9.24 -11.93 -10.68
N ALA A 57 -8.11 -11.36 -11.09
CA ALA A 57 -7.40 -11.79 -12.29
C ALA A 57 -6.63 -13.12 -12.10
N SER A 58 -6.20 -13.39 -10.86
CA SER A 58 -5.56 -14.64 -10.43
C SER A 58 -6.58 -15.75 -10.08
N GLY A 59 -7.88 -15.49 -10.23
CA GLY A 59 -8.97 -16.43 -9.99
C GLY A 59 -8.80 -17.70 -10.81
N VAL A 60 -8.20 -18.69 -10.17
CA VAL A 60 -8.13 -20.11 -10.50
C VAL A 60 -9.31 -20.52 -11.38
N ALA A 61 -9.03 -20.86 -12.64
CA ALA A 61 -9.97 -21.61 -13.47
C ALA A 61 -10.35 -22.86 -12.67
N THR A 62 -11.56 -22.84 -12.10
CA THR A 62 -12.05 -23.86 -11.19
C THR A 62 -11.87 -25.19 -11.87
N ILE A 63 -11.10 -26.11 -11.26
CA ILE A 63 -10.87 -27.46 -11.78
C ILE A 63 -12.20 -28.19 -12.11
N GLN A 64 -13.32 -27.72 -11.53
CA GLN A 64 -14.67 -28.17 -11.85
C GLN A 64 -15.12 -27.90 -13.31
N ASP A 65 -14.56 -26.91 -14.02
CA ASP A 65 -14.92 -26.59 -15.42
C ASP A 65 -14.25 -27.55 -16.43
N LEU A 66 -13.18 -28.26 -16.02
CA LEU A 66 -12.45 -29.19 -16.89
C LEU A 66 -12.96 -30.65 -16.79
N ILE A 67 -13.76 -30.97 -15.76
CA ILE A 67 -14.27 -32.34 -15.52
C ILE A 67 -15.65 -32.56 -16.19
N ILE A 68 -16.28 -31.50 -16.71
CA ILE A 68 -17.58 -31.57 -17.40
C ILE A 68 -17.46 -30.96 -18.81
N ARG A 69 -16.63 -31.58 -19.66
CA ARG A 69 -16.75 -31.49 -21.11
C ARG A 69 -16.45 -32.83 -21.77
#